data_AF-A0A8J4AY05-F1
#
_entry.id   AF-A0A8J4AY05-F1
#
_cell.length_a   1.000
_cell.length_b   1.000
_cell.length_c   1.000
_cell.angle_alpha   90.00
_cell.angle_beta   90.00
_cell.angle_gamma   90.00
#
_symmetry.space_group_name_H-M   'P 1'
#
loop_
_entity.id
_entity.type
_entity.pdbx_description
1 polymer ?
#
loop_
_entity_poly.entity_id
_entity_poly.type
_entity_poly.pdbx_seq_one_letter_code
_entity_poly.pdbx_strand_id
1 'polypeptide(L)'
;MVLIALVCAIFRKLVPGDSGRGHGRGVSTNSSQRHVGVIASQLTQLQARCLLAAVAFWAVASVITLPSLLIFGLLIIPTWATAEVAFFIWYCMIYRRLNAQPVPHRPPSHINPRDVFDRFIRDQAAMSQYLDIKNMISKWHWDVPISELTRDNVADLLCYGFYYRSRQQMIDEGMGHIPDQLVSELEAAWDVQFRVGPYVPRPLMRHLWEPVRCFYRPLFFYLGVEVLIALKHVMLLAAGFRPHMWKGMCYYTYGLPDVAVTATATPSAATSMQRGNSVGKNGDDADAPVLFLHGVGLGVLPYLNFLLRLSSLGRPAVAVEVRHLSMRLCTEVPEEDEIVERIAGALQRHGVRQVHVVAHSYGTFMASRLVHLHRPLVASLTLLDPVCFIMFSGKLIYNFVYRNPLQGASAITWFVARDMAHSVSVSRRFYWSLLNLWPDQLPEYTLVALSAQDELVPVPEVLTMLRECPNVRVRVHDGHRHADFIKDFPEQAKMVQMVAELIEQATTTVTTTSTVATAKNVVTTVTADGTSDSASDLPVIAATAGSVLVDGYHDRRVSGQKRNIGSTPPGYSQQHHHNHHVNQSNQSNHNHQLACHVRSDSASSYDAAYTPEPAADGAGAAESGDCLRRGGRL
;
A
#
# COMPACT_ATOMS: atom_id res chain seq x y z
N MET A 1 6.59 21.67 -21.66
CA MET A 1 7.59 21.01 -22.55
C MET A 1 8.74 21.92 -22.92
N VAL A 2 8.50 23.12 -23.46
CA VAL A 2 9.58 24.09 -23.79
C VAL A 2 10.42 24.49 -22.56
N LEU A 3 9.78 24.80 -21.43
CA LEU A 3 10.47 25.09 -20.16
C LEU A 3 11.39 23.94 -19.71
N ILE A 4 10.88 22.71 -19.75
CA ILE A 4 11.63 21.49 -19.38
C ILE A 4 12.83 21.31 -20.30
N ALA A 5 12.63 21.45 -21.62
CA ALA A 5 13.70 21.33 -22.61
C ALA A 5 14.78 22.39 -22.42
N LEU A 6 14.39 23.65 -22.14
CA LEU A 6 15.34 24.75 -21.93
C LEU A 6 16.16 24.53 -20.65
N VAL A 7 15.52 24.14 -19.55
CA VAL A 7 16.22 23.84 -18.29
C VAL A 7 17.16 22.64 -18.46
N CYS A 8 16.73 21.59 -19.14
CA CYS A 8 17.59 20.43 -19.46
C CYS A 8 18.77 20.81 -20.35
N ALA A 9 18.58 21.71 -21.34
CA ALA A 9 19.64 22.18 -22.23
C ALA A 9 20.67 23.06 -21.48
N ILE A 10 20.20 23.94 -20.60
CA ILE A 10 21.06 24.74 -19.72
C ILE A 10 21.85 23.81 -18.79
N PHE A 11 21.20 22.82 -18.20
CA PHE A 11 21.84 21.87 -17.28
C PHE A 11 22.92 21.02 -17.96
N ARG A 12 22.66 20.50 -19.17
CA ARG A 12 23.68 19.77 -19.97
C ARG A 12 24.93 20.61 -20.27
N LYS A 13 24.82 21.93 -20.28
CA LYS A 13 25.95 22.85 -20.49
C LYS A 13 26.67 23.23 -19.19
N LEU A 14 25.97 23.27 -18.06
CA LEU A 14 26.52 23.72 -16.77
C LEU A 14 27.11 22.58 -15.92
N VAL A 15 26.66 21.35 -16.11
CA VAL A 15 27.16 20.17 -15.39
C VAL A 15 27.70 19.18 -16.41
N PRO A 16 29.02 19.17 -16.67
CA PRO A 16 29.64 18.15 -17.52
C PRO A 16 29.26 16.76 -16.99
N GLY A 17 28.73 15.91 -17.86
CA GLY A 17 28.51 14.50 -17.53
C GLY A 17 29.85 13.89 -17.16
N ASP A 18 29.91 13.19 -16.03
CA ASP A 18 31.11 12.48 -15.60
C ASP A 18 31.36 11.30 -16.56
N SER A 19 32.04 11.59 -17.66
CA SER A 19 32.50 10.62 -18.63
C SER A 19 33.75 9.95 -18.08
N GLY A 20 33.55 8.78 -17.48
CA GLY A 20 34.57 7.75 -17.29
C GLY A 20 35.61 8.01 -16.19
N ARG A 21 35.51 7.30 -15.07
CA ARG A 21 36.68 6.99 -14.24
C ARG A 21 36.81 5.48 -14.04
N GLY A 22 37.98 5.01 -14.47
CA GLY A 22 38.32 3.61 -14.68
C GLY A 22 38.41 2.76 -13.42
N HIS A 23 38.30 1.46 -13.66
CA HIS A 23 38.62 0.39 -12.73
C HIS A 23 40.11 0.43 -12.35
N GLY A 24 40.42 1.07 -11.23
CA GLY A 24 41.68 0.88 -10.51
C GLY A 24 41.49 -0.12 -9.37
N ARG A 25 41.87 -1.38 -9.58
CA ARG A 25 42.02 -2.37 -8.49
C ARG A 25 43.21 -1.96 -7.62
N GLY A 26 42.94 -1.63 -6.36
CA GLY A 26 43.94 -1.50 -5.31
C GLY A 26 43.42 -2.13 -4.03
N VAL A 27 43.90 -3.33 -3.73
CA VAL A 27 43.59 -4.07 -2.50
C VAL A 27 44.25 -3.36 -1.32
N SER A 28 43.46 -2.85 -0.38
CA SER A 28 43.92 -2.58 0.99
C SER A 28 42.73 -2.65 1.97
N THR A 29 42.90 -3.47 2.99
CA THR A 29 41.95 -3.81 4.06
C THR A 29 41.54 -2.59 4.91
N ASN A 30 40.37 -2.04 4.61
CA ASN A 30 39.47 -1.33 5.55
C ASN A 30 38.17 -1.01 4.79
N SER A 31 37.26 -2.00 4.68
CA SER A 31 36.11 -1.98 3.74
C SER A 31 34.90 -1.17 4.23
N SER A 32 34.68 -1.06 5.54
CA SER A 32 33.48 -0.41 6.10
C SER A 32 33.52 1.12 6.01
N GLN A 33 34.68 1.75 6.29
CA GLN A 33 34.81 3.21 6.26
C GLN A 33 34.88 3.79 4.83
N ARG A 34 35.40 3.04 3.84
CA ARG A 34 35.44 3.49 2.44
C ARG A 34 34.05 3.51 1.78
N HIS A 35 33.19 2.54 2.07
CA HIS A 35 31.85 2.49 1.48
C HIS A 35 30.95 3.64 1.94
N VAL A 36 30.97 3.99 3.22
CA VAL A 36 30.17 5.10 3.76
C VAL A 36 30.59 6.45 3.15
N GLY A 37 31.90 6.68 2.96
CA GLY A 37 32.41 7.91 2.33
C GLY A 37 32.02 8.06 0.86
N VAL A 38 32.04 6.97 0.10
CA VAL A 38 31.64 6.98 -1.32
C VAL A 38 30.14 7.22 -1.46
N ILE A 39 29.30 6.53 -0.68
CA ILE A 39 27.84 6.70 -0.68
C ILE A 39 27.46 8.14 -0.29
N ALA A 40 28.09 8.70 0.75
CA ALA A 40 27.86 10.08 1.16
C ALA A 40 28.26 11.09 0.06
N SER A 41 29.37 10.85 -0.64
CA SER A 41 29.81 11.70 -1.75
C SER A 41 28.85 11.65 -2.94
N GLN A 42 28.35 10.45 -3.30
CA GLN A 42 27.38 10.26 -4.39
C GLN A 42 26.05 10.93 -4.05
N LEU A 43 25.52 10.73 -2.82
CA LEU A 43 24.29 11.38 -2.38
C LEU A 43 24.40 12.91 -2.44
N THR A 44 25.52 13.47 -1.96
CA THR A 44 25.76 14.92 -1.99
C THR A 44 25.77 15.45 -3.41
N GLN A 45 26.39 14.73 -4.35
CA GLN A 45 26.38 15.10 -5.77
C GLN A 45 24.96 15.07 -6.36
N LEU A 46 24.17 14.02 -6.07
CA LEU A 46 22.79 13.91 -6.55
C LEU A 46 21.91 15.05 -6.01
N GLN A 47 22.02 15.37 -4.72
CA GLN A 47 21.31 16.48 -4.09
C GLN A 47 21.69 17.83 -4.70
N ALA A 48 22.98 18.08 -4.94
CA ALA A 48 23.46 19.31 -5.57
C ALA A 48 22.90 19.48 -6.98
N ARG A 49 22.86 18.41 -7.79
CA ARG A 49 22.27 18.42 -9.14
C ARG A 49 20.78 18.75 -9.10
N CYS A 50 20.02 18.16 -8.18
CA CYS A 50 18.60 18.47 -7.96
C CYS A 50 18.38 19.92 -7.56
N LEU A 51 19.18 20.45 -6.63
CA LEU A 51 19.05 21.84 -6.17
C LEU A 51 19.31 22.83 -7.29
N LEU A 52 20.39 22.64 -8.05
CA LEU A 52 20.74 23.49 -9.19
C LEU A 52 19.63 23.47 -10.25
N ALA A 53 19.09 22.30 -10.53
CA ALA A 53 17.97 22.13 -11.46
C ALA A 53 16.70 22.84 -10.99
N ALA A 54 16.40 22.82 -9.69
CA ALA A 54 15.28 23.55 -9.12
C ALA A 54 15.44 25.07 -9.23
N VAL A 55 16.64 25.59 -8.92
CA VAL A 55 16.96 27.02 -9.08
C VAL A 55 16.82 27.45 -10.54
N ALA A 56 17.39 26.67 -11.47
CA ALA A 56 17.29 26.95 -12.90
C ALA A 56 15.84 26.91 -13.41
N PHE A 57 15.04 25.94 -12.95
CA PHE A 57 13.62 25.85 -13.28
C PHE A 57 12.85 27.11 -12.88
N TRP A 58 13.00 27.56 -11.63
CA TRP A 58 12.32 28.76 -11.15
C TRP A 58 12.82 30.03 -11.84
N ALA A 59 14.13 30.15 -12.09
CA ALA A 59 14.68 31.30 -12.82
C ALA A 59 14.07 31.42 -14.23
N VAL A 60 14.00 30.32 -14.98
CA VAL A 60 13.40 30.33 -16.32
C VAL A 60 11.89 30.56 -16.23
N ALA A 61 11.19 29.92 -15.28
CA ALA A 61 9.76 30.12 -15.09
C ALA A 61 9.45 31.61 -14.82
N SER A 62 10.21 32.27 -13.94
CA SER A 62 10.05 33.69 -13.62
C SER A 62 10.26 34.59 -14.84
N VAL A 63 11.28 34.33 -15.67
CA VAL A 63 11.55 35.12 -16.89
C VAL A 63 10.38 35.02 -17.88
N ILE A 64 9.70 33.87 -17.95
CA ILE A 64 8.56 33.68 -18.84
C ILE A 64 7.27 34.30 -18.25
N THR A 65 7.03 34.12 -16.94
CA THR A 65 5.76 34.54 -16.33
C THR A 65 5.66 36.04 -16.10
N LEU A 66 6.77 36.71 -15.75
CA LEU A 66 6.76 38.14 -15.40
C LEU A 66 6.29 39.04 -16.55
N PRO A 67 6.77 38.88 -17.80
CA PRO A 67 6.30 39.67 -18.93
C PRO A 67 4.86 39.33 -19.31
N SER A 68 4.45 38.06 -19.22
CA SER A 68 3.08 37.65 -19.54
C SER A 68 2.03 38.24 -18.58
N LEU A 69 2.35 38.33 -17.29
CA LEU A 69 1.49 38.97 -16.30
C LEU A 69 1.34 40.48 -16.53
N LEU A 70 2.42 41.14 -16.97
CA LEU A 70 2.42 42.57 -17.28
C LEU A 70 1.66 42.90 -18.58
N ILE A 71 1.77 42.04 -19.60
CA ILE A 71 1.17 42.28 -20.92
C ILE A 71 -0.32 41.88 -20.95
N PHE A 72 -0.70 40.82 -20.24
CA PHE A 72 -2.05 40.22 -20.34
C PHE A 72 -2.88 40.32 -19.06
N GLY A 73 -2.42 41.06 -18.03
CA GLY A 73 -3.06 41.17 -16.71
C GLY A 73 -4.58 41.38 -16.73
N LEU A 74 -5.08 42.23 -17.64
CA LEU A 74 -6.51 42.55 -17.76
C LEU A 74 -7.34 41.46 -18.46
N LEU A 75 -6.74 40.67 -19.35
CA LEU A 75 -7.42 39.55 -20.04
C LEU A 75 -7.38 38.25 -19.22
N ILE A 76 -6.44 38.13 -18.27
CA ILE A 76 -6.27 36.93 -17.44
C ILE A 76 -7.52 36.66 -16.61
N ILE A 77 -8.15 37.68 -16.01
CA ILE A 77 -9.29 37.49 -15.11
C ILE A 77 -10.51 36.86 -15.81
N PRO A 78 -11.06 37.43 -16.92
CA PRO A 78 -12.22 36.85 -17.59
C PRO A 78 -11.91 35.49 -18.24
N THR A 79 -10.71 35.31 -18.80
CA THR A 79 -10.28 34.01 -19.34
C THR A 79 -10.17 32.97 -18.24
N TRP A 80 -9.61 33.33 -17.09
CA TRP A 80 -9.50 32.44 -15.94
C TRP A 80 -10.87 32.05 -15.38
N ALA A 81 -11.77 33.01 -15.20
CA ALA A 81 -13.14 32.74 -14.74
C ALA A 81 -13.86 31.78 -15.69
N THR A 82 -13.73 31.99 -17.01
CA THR A 82 -14.32 31.10 -18.02
C THR A 82 -13.71 29.69 -17.97
N ALA A 83 -12.39 29.58 -17.85
CA ALA A 83 -11.69 28.31 -17.73
C ALA A 83 -12.08 27.56 -16.45
N GLU A 84 -12.23 28.28 -15.33
CA GLU A 84 -12.65 27.72 -14.04
C GLU A 84 -14.09 27.19 -14.11
N VAL A 85 -15.02 27.92 -14.74
CA VAL A 85 -16.40 27.45 -14.94
C VAL A 85 -16.43 26.20 -15.82
N ALA A 86 -15.70 26.21 -16.95
CA ALA A 86 -15.60 25.04 -17.82
C ALA A 86 -14.99 23.83 -17.08
N PHE A 87 -13.96 24.07 -16.27
CA PHE A 87 -13.32 23.05 -15.45
C PHE A 87 -14.25 22.52 -14.36
N PHE A 88 -15.06 23.37 -13.71
CA PHE A 88 -16.05 22.94 -12.73
C PHE A 88 -17.13 22.04 -13.35
N ILE A 89 -17.62 22.37 -14.56
CA ILE A 89 -18.56 21.53 -15.30
C ILE A 89 -17.91 20.19 -15.62
N TRP A 90 -16.68 20.21 -16.14
CA TRP A 90 -15.89 19.00 -16.41
C TRP A 90 -15.68 18.15 -15.15
N TYR A 91 -15.33 18.76 -14.02
CA TYR A 91 -15.16 18.09 -12.74
C TYR A 91 -16.45 17.41 -12.29
N CYS A 92 -17.60 18.08 -12.39
CA CYS A 92 -18.90 17.49 -12.07
C CYS A 92 -19.21 16.25 -12.92
N MET A 93 -18.88 16.29 -14.23
CA MET A 93 -19.05 15.13 -15.12
C MET A 93 -18.15 13.97 -14.72
N ILE A 94 -16.87 14.23 -14.45
CA ILE A 94 -15.91 13.20 -14.02
C ILE A 94 -16.30 12.64 -12.64
N TYR A 95 -16.68 13.50 -11.70
CA TYR A 95 -17.18 13.07 -10.40
C TYR A 95 -18.37 12.14 -10.56
N ARG A 96 -19.38 12.47 -11.38
CA ARG A 96 -20.53 11.59 -11.62
C ARG A 96 -20.11 10.22 -12.17
N ARG A 97 -19.15 10.17 -13.11
CA ARG A 97 -18.62 8.92 -13.66
C ARG A 97 -17.87 8.10 -12.61
N LEU A 98 -16.92 8.71 -11.90
CA LEU A 98 -16.08 8.02 -10.92
C LEU A 98 -16.83 7.69 -9.61
N ASN A 99 -17.90 8.41 -9.31
CA ASN A 99 -18.79 8.15 -8.19
C ASN A 99 -19.74 6.97 -8.46
N ALA A 100 -19.92 6.53 -9.71
CA ALA A 100 -20.73 5.35 -9.98
C ALA A 100 -20.11 4.09 -9.37
N GLN A 101 -20.92 3.26 -8.72
CA GLN A 101 -20.47 1.95 -8.24
C GLN A 101 -20.21 1.03 -9.44
N PRO A 102 -19.13 0.23 -9.44
CA PRO A 102 -18.93 -0.77 -10.49
C PRO A 102 -20.07 -1.79 -10.50
N VAL A 103 -20.45 -2.23 -11.70
CA VAL A 103 -21.47 -3.25 -11.93
C VAL A 103 -20.84 -4.39 -12.73
N PRO A 104 -20.77 -5.62 -12.19
CA PRO A 104 -21.10 -6.00 -10.81
C PRO A 104 -20.10 -5.46 -9.78
N HIS A 105 -20.57 -5.18 -8.56
CA HIS A 105 -19.75 -4.71 -7.44
C HIS A 105 -19.12 -5.91 -6.71
N ARG A 106 -18.13 -6.55 -7.31
CA ARG A 106 -17.51 -7.77 -6.78
C ARG A 106 -16.01 -7.86 -7.12
N PRO A 107 -15.22 -8.57 -6.31
CA PRO A 107 -13.81 -8.82 -6.62
C PRO A 107 -13.67 -9.60 -7.94
N PRO A 108 -12.46 -9.65 -8.53
CA PRO A 108 -12.18 -10.44 -9.72
C PRO A 108 -12.65 -11.89 -9.58
N SER A 109 -13.13 -12.48 -10.69
CA SER A 109 -13.81 -13.80 -10.67
C SER A 109 -12.96 -14.97 -10.18
N HIS A 110 -11.63 -14.85 -10.21
CA HIS A 110 -10.71 -15.86 -9.70
C HIS A 110 -10.62 -15.85 -8.16
N ILE A 111 -11.20 -14.86 -7.50
CA ILE A 111 -11.22 -14.73 -6.04
C ILE A 111 -12.58 -15.20 -5.54
N ASN A 112 -12.57 -16.28 -4.76
CA ASN A 112 -13.75 -16.75 -4.07
C ASN A 112 -13.88 -16.04 -2.71
N PRO A 113 -14.96 -15.26 -2.48
CA PRO A 113 -15.23 -14.64 -1.18
C PRO A 113 -15.23 -15.62 0.00
N ARG A 114 -15.68 -16.86 -0.23
CA ARG A 114 -15.77 -17.88 0.82
C ARG A 114 -14.38 -18.27 1.33
N ASP A 115 -13.41 -18.46 0.44
CA ASP A 115 -12.04 -18.83 0.81
C ASP A 115 -11.37 -17.76 1.71
N VAL A 116 -11.71 -16.48 1.50
CA VAL A 116 -11.25 -15.38 2.34
C VAL A 116 -11.84 -15.47 3.75
N PHE A 117 -13.14 -15.76 3.84
CA PHE A 117 -13.80 -15.96 5.12
C PHE A 117 -13.27 -17.20 5.84
N ASP A 118 -13.11 -18.32 5.13
CA ASP A 118 -12.53 -19.56 5.67
C ASP A 118 -11.13 -19.34 6.20
N ARG A 119 -10.32 -18.54 5.50
CA ARG A 119 -9.02 -18.10 6.00
C ARG A 119 -9.14 -17.30 7.29
N PHE A 120 -10.06 -16.33 7.34
CA PHE A 120 -10.30 -15.54 8.54
C PHE A 120 -10.70 -16.44 9.72
N ILE A 121 -11.57 -17.43 9.52
CA ILE A 121 -11.94 -18.40 10.56
C ILE A 121 -10.75 -19.30 10.94
N ARG A 122 -10.03 -19.86 9.97
CA ARG A 122 -8.90 -20.77 10.20
C ARG A 122 -7.78 -20.10 10.98
N ASP A 123 -7.47 -18.85 10.64
CA ASP A 123 -6.37 -18.11 11.25
C ASP A 123 -6.78 -17.41 12.58
N GLN A 124 -8.01 -17.69 13.08
CA GLN A 124 -8.57 -17.10 14.31
C GLN A 124 -7.63 -17.22 15.51
N ALA A 125 -7.01 -18.39 15.73
CA ALA A 125 -6.18 -18.63 16.90
C ALA A 125 -5.01 -17.62 16.97
N ALA A 126 -4.36 -17.35 15.84
CA ALA A 126 -3.31 -16.34 15.73
C ALA A 126 -3.88 -14.92 15.85
N MET A 127 -5.00 -14.63 15.17
CA MET A 127 -5.62 -13.31 15.18
C MET A 127 -6.13 -12.88 16.56
N SER A 128 -6.64 -13.80 17.36
CA SER A 128 -7.19 -13.54 18.69
C SER A 128 -6.19 -12.88 19.65
N GLN A 129 -4.89 -13.01 19.37
CA GLN A 129 -3.82 -12.38 20.15
C GLN A 129 -3.76 -10.86 19.98
N TYR A 130 -4.29 -10.34 18.86
CA TYR A 130 -4.21 -8.93 18.51
C TYR A 130 -5.53 -8.32 18.03
N LEU A 131 -6.59 -9.13 17.88
CA LEU A 131 -7.89 -8.70 17.41
C LEU A 131 -8.97 -9.08 18.41
N ASP A 132 -9.63 -8.07 18.96
CA ASP A 132 -10.93 -8.23 19.62
C ASP A 132 -12.04 -8.13 18.56
N ILE A 133 -12.73 -9.24 18.31
CA ILE A 133 -13.77 -9.33 17.29
C ILE A 133 -14.97 -8.41 17.59
N LYS A 134 -15.32 -8.24 18.88
CA LYS A 134 -16.44 -7.39 19.30
C LYS A 134 -16.09 -5.94 19.06
N ASN A 135 -14.88 -5.52 19.41
CA ASN A 135 -14.42 -4.16 19.14
C ASN A 135 -14.29 -3.89 17.64
N MET A 136 -13.80 -4.86 16.86
CA MET A 136 -13.74 -4.74 15.40
C MET A 136 -15.13 -4.49 14.80
N ILE A 137 -16.12 -5.32 15.16
CA ILE A 137 -17.49 -5.18 14.68
C ILE A 137 -18.08 -3.84 15.11
N SER A 138 -17.94 -3.48 16.39
CA SER A 138 -18.41 -2.20 16.94
C SER A 138 -17.85 -1.02 16.15
N LYS A 139 -16.55 -1.04 15.86
CA LYS A 139 -15.87 0.01 15.12
C LYS A 139 -16.40 0.18 13.71
N TRP A 140 -16.65 -0.91 12.99
CA TRP A 140 -17.32 -0.86 11.67
C TRP A 140 -18.71 -0.24 11.75
N HIS A 141 -19.38 -0.41 12.88
CA HIS A 141 -20.67 0.19 13.22
C HIS A 141 -20.56 1.54 13.95
N TRP A 142 -19.50 2.32 13.72
CA TRP A 142 -19.31 3.64 14.34
C TRP A 142 -19.30 3.61 15.87
N ASP A 143 -18.60 2.61 16.43
CA ASP A 143 -18.45 2.38 17.86
C ASP A 143 -19.78 2.17 18.60
N VAL A 144 -20.83 1.71 17.89
CA VAL A 144 -22.09 1.28 18.52
C VAL A 144 -21.80 0.10 19.46
N PRO A 145 -22.24 0.14 20.72
CA PRO A 145 -22.00 -0.93 21.68
C PRO A 145 -22.47 -2.29 21.17
N ILE A 146 -21.68 -3.34 21.38
CA ILE A 146 -21.99 -4.69 20.86
C ILE A 146 -23.31 -5.25 21.42
N SER A 147 -23.70 -4.85 22.62
CA SER A 147 -25.01 -5.19 23.21
C SER A 147 -26.22 -4.65 22.42
N GLU A 148 -26.00 -3.63 21.60
CA GLU A 148 -27.00 -3.01 20.74
C GLU A 148 -27.04 -3.57 19.32
N LEU A 149 -26.05 -4.39 18.94
CA LEU A 149 -25.94 -4.99 17.61
C LEU A 149 -26.55 -6.40 17.63
N THR A 150 -27.49 -6.64 16.72
CA THR A 150 -28.09 -7.97 16.53
C THR A 150 -27.22 -8.83 15.60
N ARG A 151 -27.46 -10.13 15.60
CA ARG A 151 -26.86 -11.06 14.61
C ARG A 151 -27.02 -10.57 13.17
N ASP A 152 -28.18 -10.02 12.84
CA ASP A 152 -28.46 -9.45 11.52
C ASP A 152 -27.55 -8.25 11.17
N ASN A 153 -27.22 -7.39 12.15
CA ASN A 153 -26.26 -6.31 11.92
C ASN A 153 -24.85 -6.86 11.64
N VAL A 154 -24.44 -7.90 12.38
CA VAL A 154 -23.16 -8.58 12.13
C VAL A 154 -23.17 -9.25 10.75
N ALA A 155 -24.27 -9.88 10.36
CA ALA A 155 -24.44 -10.46 9.03
C ALA A 155 -24.31 -9.40 7.93
N ASP A 156 -24.89 -8.20 8.11
CA ASP A 156 -24.70 -7.09 7.17
C ASP A 156 -23.22 -6.73 6.98
N LEU A 157 -22.44 -6.66 8.08
CA LEU A 157 -21.00 -6.42 8.03
C LEU A 157 -20.25 -7.56 7.34
N LEU A 158 -20.56 -8.83 7.64
CA LEU A 158 -19.86 -9.97 7.03
C LEU A 158 -20.16 -10.09 5.53
N CYS A 159 -21.41 -9.85 5.12
CA CYS A 159 -21.78 -9.80 3.70
C CYS A 159 -21.08 -8.63 2.98
N TYR A 160 -21.07 -7.44 3.60
CA TYR A 160 -20.36 -6.27 3.07
C TYR A 160 -18.85 -6.52 2.96
N GLY A 161 -18.25 -7.04 4.04
CA GLY A 161 -16.81 -7.19 4.17
C GLY A 161 -16.24 -8.30 3.31
N PHE A 162 -16.87 -9.48 3.27
CA PHE A 162 -16.31 -10.64 2.57
C PHE A 162 -16.88 -10.79 1.16
N TYR A 163 -18.21 -10.63 1.02
CA TYR A 163 -18.90 -10.86 -0.25
C TYR A 163 -19.13 -9.59 -1.07
N TYR A 164 -18.89 -8.41 -0.49
CA TYR A 164 -19.14 -7.11 -1.11
C TYR A 164 -20.60 -6.96 -1.61
N ARG A 165 -21.52 -7.60 -0.90
CA ARG A 165 -22.96 -7.61 -1.20
C ARG A 165 -23.77 -7.26 0.04
N SER A 166 -24.96 -6.72 -0.18
CA SER A 166 -26.00 -6.65 0.83
C SER A 166 -26.65 -8.02 1.03
N ARG A 167 -27.30 -8.24 2.19
CA ARG A 167 -28.07 -9.48 2.42
C ARG A 167 -29.19 -9.69 1.40
N GLN A 168 -29.83 -8.63 0.93
CA GLN A 168 -30.84 -8.74 -0.12
C GLN A 168 -30.26 -9.27 -1.43
N GLN A 169 -29.11 -8.73 -1.87
CA GLN A 169 -28.41 -9.24 -3.05
C GLN A 169 -27.97 -10.70 -2.88
N MET A 170 -27.57 -11.11 -1.66
CA MET A 170 -27.28 -12.52 -1.39
C MET A 170 -28.52 -13.40 -1.60
N ILE A 171 -29.71 -12.96 -1.15
CA ILE A 171 -30.97 -13.69 -1.38
C ILE A 171 -31.31 -13.76 -2.86
N ASP A 172 -31.26 -12.61 -3.55
CA ASP A 172 -31.60 -12.50 -4.98
C ASP A 172 -30.71 -13.40 -5.87
N GLU A 173 -29.47 -13.64 -5.45
CA GLU A 173 -28.51 -14.51 -6.13
C GLU A 173 -28.54 -15.98 -5.63
N GLY A 174 -29.55 -16.38 -4.84
CA GLY A 174 -29.72 -17.76 -4.35
C GLY A 174 -28.80 -18.16 -3.19
N MET A 175 -28.11 -17.20 -2.57
CA MET A 175 -27.17 -17.36 -1.45
C MET A 175 -27.76 -16.88 -0.11
N GLY A 176 -29.08 -16.81 0.02
CA GLY A 176 -29.75 -16.25 1.20
C GLY A 176 -29.47 -16.95 2.54
N HIS A 177 -28.96 -18.20 2.50
CA HIS A 177 -28.57 -18.96 3.70
C HIS A 177 -27.14 -18.62 4.21
N ILE A 178 -26.29 -18.05 3.36
CA ILE A 178 -24.89 -17.76 3.68
C ILE A 178 -24.74 -16.76 4.83
N PRO A 179 -25.48 -15.62 4.89
CA PRO A 179 -25.30 -14.62 5.96
C PRO A 179 -25.39 -15.22 7.37
N ASP A 180 -26.37 -16.10 7.62
CA ASP A 180 -26.56 -16.75 8.92
C ASP A 180 -25.46 -17.77 9.23
N GLN A 181 -24.96 -18.47 8.21
CA GLN A 181 -23.80 -19.36 8.34
C GLN A 181 -22.55 -18.59 8.75
N LEU A 182 -22.25 -17.47 8.08
CA LEU A 182 -21.08 -16.64 8.41
C LEU A 182 -21.11 -16.17 9.87
N VAL A 183 -22.26 -15.71 10.38
CA VAL A 183 -22.37 -15.29 11.78
C VAL A 183 -22.19 -16.47 12.73
N SER A 184 -22.80 -17.63 12.43
CA SER A 184 -22.71 -18.82 13.28
C SER A 184 -21.28 -19.36 13.38
N GLU A 185 -20.56 -19.37 12.25
CA GLU A 185 -19.15 -19.79 12.21
C GLU A 185 -18.25 -18.79 12.93
N LEU A 186 -18.52 -17.48 12.81
CA LEU A 186 -17.79 -16.45 13.54
C LEU A 186 -17.98 -16.60 15.07
N GLU A 187 -19.21 -16.80 15.52
CA GLU A 187 -19.53 -17.03 16.93
C GLU A 187 -18.85 -18.27 17.48
N ALA A 188 -18.86 -19.36 16.72
CA ALA A 188 -18.19 -20.61 17.11
C ALA A 188 -16.67 -20.43 17.19
N ALA A 189 -16.07 -19.73 16.23
CA ALA A 189 -14.62 -19.55 16.18
C ALA A 189 -14.09 -18.58 17.24
N TRP A 190 -14.85 -17.56 17.63
CA TRP A 190 -14.43 -16.58 18.65
C TRP A 190 -15.01 -16.81 20.05
N ASP A 191 -15.81 -17.87 20.24
CA ASP A 191 -16.54 -18.14 21.48
C ASP A 191 -17.34 -16.90 21.96
N VAL A 192 -18.10 -16.32 21.04
CA VAL A 192 -18.97 -15.17 21.29
C VAL A 192 -20.40 -15.48 20.89
N GLN A 193 -21.35 -14.73 21.44
CA GLN A 193 -22.75 -14.78 21.06
C GLN A 193 -23.25 -13.37 20.81
N PHE A 194 -23.90 -13.14 19.67
CA PHE A 194 -24.52 -11.86 19.34
C PHE A 194 -26.01 -11.89 19.67
N ARG A 195 -26.56 -10.69 19.90
CA ARG A 195 -27.94 -10.55 20.33
C ARG A 195 -28.91 -11.09 19.27
N VAL A 196 -29.79 -12.00 19.68
CA VAL A 196 -30.97 -12.39 18.92
C VAL A 196 -32.11 -11.43 19.27
N GLY A 197 -32.87 -10.98 18.27
CA GLY A 197 -33.97 -10.06 18.48
C GLY A 197 -34.42 -9.38 17.19
N PRO A 198 -35.43 -8.49 17.25
CA PRO A 198 -35.89 -7.77 16.09
C PRO A 198 -34.75 -6.95 15.48
N TYR A 199 -34.61 -7.04 14.16
CA TYR A 199 -33.60 -6.29 13.42
C TYR A 199 -33.86 -4.79 13.53
N VAL A 200 -32.87 -4.06 14.05
CA VAL A 200 -32.84 -2.60 14.05
C VAL A 200 -31.64 -2.18 13.20
N PRO A 201 -31.85 -1.46 12.08
CA PRO A 201 -30.74 -0.98 11.26
C PRO A 201 -29.80 -0.09 12.08
N ARG A 202 -28.51 -0.41 12.07
CA ARG A 202 -27.45 0.37 12.70
C ARG A 202 -26.51 0.96 11.64
N PRO A 203 -25.89 2.12 11.91
CA PRO A 203 -24.94 2.70 10.96
C PRO A 203 -23.80 1.70 10.72
N LEU A 204 -23.34 1.61 9.47
CA LEU A 204 -22.23 0.75 9.05
C LEU A 204 -21.38 1.55 8.08
N MET A 205 -20.06 1.56 8.25
CA MET A 205 -19.14 2.16 7.28
C MET A 205 -19.20 1.38 5.95
N ARG A 206 -19.87 1.94 4.94
CA ARG A 206 -20.07 1.34 3.61
C ARG A 206 -19.34 2.13 2.54
N HIS A 207 -18.06 2.44 2.76
CA HIS A 207 -17.25 3.29 1.90
C HIS A 207 -17.29 2.89 0.42
N LEU A 208 -17.49 1.60 0.14
CA LEU A 208 -17.63 1.07 -1.22
C LEU A 208 -18.91 1.51 -1.95
N TRP A 209 -19.97 1.76 -1.19
CA TRP A 209 -21.31 2.04 -1.70
C TRP A 209 -21.76 3.48 -1.46
N GLU A 210 -21.15 4.17 -0.50
CA GLU A 210 -21.39 5.58 -0.22
C GLU A 210 -20.88 6.51 -1.34
N PRO A 211 -21.43 7.73 -1.45
CA PRO A 211 -20.86 8.76 -2.32
C PRO A 211 -19.38 9.01 -2.01
N VAL A 212 -18.57 9.16 -3.06
CA VAL A 212 -17.14 9.47 -2.94
C VAL A 212 -16.99 10.79 -2.19
N ARG A 213 -16.26 10.75 -1.07
CA ARG A 213 -16.04 11.91 -0.22
C ARG A 213 -14.84 12.72 -0.72
N CYS A 214 -15.03 13.58 -1.70
CA CYS A 214 -14.03 14.54 -2.16
C CYS A 214 -14.59 15.97 -2.18
N PHE A 215 -13.71 16.96 -2.25
CA PHE A 215 -14.10 18.35 -2.52
C PHE A 215 -13.56 18.82 -3.86
N TYR A 216 -14.28 19.78 -4.45
CA TYR A 216 -13.83 20.44 -5.66
C TYR A 216 -12.49 21.14 -5.42
N ARG A 217 -11.51 20.82 -6.25
CA ARG A 217 -10.23 21.52 -6.28
C ARG A 217 -10.22 22.42 -7.51
N PRO A 218 -9.99 23.73 -7.35
CA PRO A 218 -10.03 24.67 -8.46
C PRO A 218 -8.95 24.39 -9.49
N LEU A 219 -9.09 24.91 -10.71
CA LEU A 219 -8.15 24.62 -11.81
C LEU A 219 -6.71 24.99 -11.44
N PHE A 220 -6.51 26.10 -10.72
CA PHE A 220 -5.17 26.54 -10.31
C PHE A 220 -4.47 25.54 -9.39
N PHE A 221 -5.23 24.77 -8.60
CA PHE A 221 -4.66 23.72 -7.75
C PHE A 221 -3.97 22.68 -8.63
N TYR A 222 -4.67 22.15 -9.63
CA TYR A 222 -4.13 21.14 -10.52
C TYR A 222 -3.00 21.69 -11.40
N LEU A 223 -3.10 22.94 -11.87
CA LEU A 223 -1.98 23.60 -12.56
C LEU A 223 -0.75 23.70 -11.66
N GLY A 224 -0.91 24.07 -10.39
CA GLY A 224 0.16 24.11 -9.41
C GLY A 224 0.79 22.73 -9.19
N VAL A 225 -0.02 21.68 -9.04
CA VAL A 225 0.47 20.29 -8.96
C VAL A 225 1.25 19.90 -10.21
N GLU A 226 0.76 20.20 -11.42
CA GLU A 226 1.48 19.90 -12.67
C GLU A 226 2.83 20.65 -12.77
N VAL A 227 2.92 21.89 -12.27
CA VAL A 227 4.19 22.62 -12.15
C VAL A 227 5.14 21.92 -11.19
N LEU A 228 4.67 21.51 -10.01
CA LEU A 228 5.48 20.78 -9.04
C LEU A 228 5.96 19.42 -9.59
N ILE A 229 5.13 18.72 -10.35
CA ILE A 229 5.48 17.46 -11.01
C ILE A 229 6.50 17.70 -12.14
N ALA A 230 6.40 18.80 -12.87
CA ALA A 230 7.41 19.20 -13.86
C ALA A 230 8.76 19.53 -13.20
N LEU A 231 8.75 20.27 -12.09
CA LEU A 231 9.94 20.55 -11.29
C LEU A 231 10.60 19.25 -10.81
N LYS A 232 9.83 18.36 -10.19
CA LYS A 232 10.27 17.01 -9.78
C LYS A 232 10.89 16.23 -10.94
N HIS A 233 10.26 16.26 -12.11
CA HIS A 233 10.76 15.56 -13.30
C HIS A 233 12.14 16.07 -13.71
N VAL A 234 12.32 17.40 -13.76
CA VAL A 234 13.63 18.02 -14.05
C VAL A 234 14.67 17.66 -12.98
N MET A 235 14.30 17.66 -11.70
CA MET A 235 15.20 17.27 -10.61
C MET A 235 15.67 15.82 -10.76
N LEU A 236 14.76 14.87 -11.05
CA LEU A 236 15.12 13.47 -11.29
C LEU A 236 16.02 13.30 -12.53
N LEU A 237 15.73 14.00 -13.63
CA LEU A 237 16.58 14.01 -14.81
C LEU A 237 18.00 14.52 -14.49
N ALA A 238 18.09 15.61 -13.72
CA ALA A 238 19.36 16.18 -13.28
C ALA A 238 20.14 15.21 -12.35
N ALA A 239 19.44 14.45 -11.51
CA ALA A 239 20.04 13.39 -10.71
C ALA A 239 20.48 12.17 -11.54
N GLY A 240 20.11 12.08 -12.82
CA GLY A 240 20.49 10.99 -13.72
C GLY A 240 19.45 9.88 -13.86
N PHE A 241 18.23 10.09 -13.34
CA PHE A 241 17.12 9.19 -13.63
C PHE A 241 16.65 9.36 -15.07
N ARG A 242 16.17 8.26 -15.65
CA ARG A 242 15.59 8.22 -17.00
C ARG A 242 14.09 7.96 -16.89
N PRO A 243 13.23 8.83 -17.42
CA PRO A 243 11.80 8.63 -17.39
C PRO A 243 11.36 7.66 -18.49
N HIS A 244 10.38 6.84 -18.17
CA HIS A 244 9.78 5.88 -19.08
C HIS A 244 8.26 5.90 -18.93
N MET A 245 7.59 5.34 -19.94
CA MET A 245 6.16 5.15 -19.98
C MET A 245 5.85 3.72 -20.41
N TRP A 246 4.98 3.04 -19.68
CA TRP A 246 4.50 1.71 -20.03
C TRP A 246 3.01 1.61 -19.78
N LYS A 247 2.22 1.35 -20.83
CA LYS A 247 0.74 1.28 -20.76
C LYS A 247 0.13 2.45 -19.95
N GLY A 248 0.60 3.68 -20.21
CA GLY A 248 0.12 4.90 -19.55
C GLY A 248 0.65 5.13 -18.12
N MET A 249 1.45 4.22 -17.56
CA MET A 249 2.11 4.39 -16.26
C MET A 249 3.51 4.98 -16.43
N CYS A 250 3.81 6.05 -15.70
CA CYS A 250 5.13 6.65 -15.67
C CYS A 250 6.01 5.95 -14.62
N TYR A 251 7.28 5.76 -14.94
CA TYR A 251 8.28 5.30 -13.98
C TYR A 251 9.66 5.85 -14.34
N TYR A 252 10.55 5.89 -13.37
CA TYR A 252 11.91 6.42 -13.50
C TYR A 252 12.92 5.32 -13.21
N THR A 253 13.93 5.17 -14.05
CA THR A 253 15.03 4.22 -13.82
C THR A 253 16.33 4.95 -13.52
N TYR A 254 17.16 4.39 -12.65
CA TYR A 254 18.52 4.84 -12.36
C TYR A 254 19.47 3.65 -12.41
N GLY A 255 20.58 3.76 -13.13
CA GLY A 255 21.57 2.69 -13.24
C GLY A 255 21.13 1.43 -13.98
N LEU A 256 19.92 1.37 -14.55
CA LEU A 256 19.49 0.28 -15.43
C LEU A 256 20.02 0.49 -16.86
N PRO A 257 20.41 -0.59 -17.57
CA PRO A 257 20.76 -0.53 -18.99
C PRO A 257 19.63 0.08 -19.81
N ASP A 258 19.97 0.74 -20.92
CA ASP A 258 18.93 1.16 -21.87
C ASP A 258 18.26 -0.09 -22.44
N VAL A 259 16.92 -0.04 -22.52
CA VAL A 259 16.17 -1.00 -23.32
C VAL A 259 16.70 -0.87 -24.74
N ALA A 260 17.47 -1.85 -25.20
CA ALA A 260 17.82 -1.94 -26.60
C ALA A 260 16.50 -1.89 -27.37
N VAL A 261 16.29 -0.79 -28.10
CA VAL A 261 15.15 -0.67 -28.99
C VAL A 261 15.36 -1.77 -30.01
N THR A 262 14.66 -2.89 -29.87
CA THR A 262 14.48 -3.87 -30.94
C THR A 262 13.62 -3.21 -32.01
N ALA A 263 14.22 -2.25 -32.71
CA ALA A 263 13.77 -1.76 -33.99
C ALA A 263 14.22 -2.79 -35.02
N THR A 264 13.24 -3.40 -35.68
CA THR A 264 13.33 -3.91 -37.06
C THR A 264 14.52 -4.83 -37.36
N ALA A 265 14.39 -6.11 -37.03
CA ALA A 265 15.06 -7.16 -37.78
C ALA A 265 13.99 -8.00 -38.48
N THR A 266 13.75 -7.68 -39.74
CA THR A 266 13.13 -8.55 -40.74
C THR A 266 13.78 -9.94 -40.65
N PRO A 267 13.04 -11.05 -40.75
CA PRO A 267 13.66 -12.37 -40.81
C PRO A 267 14.29 -12.52 -42.21
N SER A 268 15.58 -12.21 -42.32
CA SER A 268 16.37 -12.57 -43.49
C SER A 268 17.65 -13.30 -43.06
N ALA A 269 17.65 -14.57 -43.42
CA ALA A 269 18.77 -15.46 -43.74
C ALA A 269 20.09 -15.33 -42.98
N ALA A 270 20.40 -16.43 -42.29
CA ALA A 270 21.72 -16.98 -41.98
C ALA A 270 22.96 -16.30 -42.59
N THR A 271 23.95 -16.01 -41.75
CA THR A 271 25.29 -16.64 -41.75
C THR A 271 26.31 -15.68 -41.12
N SER A 272 26.73 -15.97 -39.89
CA SER A 272 28.15 -16.07 -39.53
C SER A 272 28.31 -16.37 -38.04
N MET A 273 28.95 -17.50 -37.79
CA MET A 273 29.42 -17.92 -36.48
C MET A 273 30.45 -16.91 -35.95
N GLN A 274 30.16 -16.29 -34.81
CA GLN A 274 31.18 -16.08 -33.78
C GLN A 274 30.68 -16.65 -32.46
N ARG A 275 31.18 -17.85 -32.14
CA ARG A 275 31.04 -18.48 -30.82
C ARG A 275 31.84 -17.68 -29.81
N GLY A 276 31.17 -16.77 -29.12
CA GLY A 276 31.53 -16.37 -27.77
C GLY A 276 30.69 -17.19 -26.80
N ASN A 277 31.22 -18.31 -26.31
CA ASN A 277 30.67 -19.01 -25.16
C ASN A 277 30.65 -18.05 -23.95
N SER A 278 29.51 -17.40 -23.73
CA SER A 278 29.14 -16.88 -22.43
C SER A 278 27.91 -17.66 -21.99
N VAL A 279 28.17 -18.81 -21.37
CA VAL A 279 27.26 -19.41 -20.40
C VAL A 279 26.80 -18.25 -19.51
N GLY A 280 25.49 -17.99 -19.50
CA GLY A 280 24.89 -16.95 -18.67
C GLY A 280 25.41 -17.10 -17.26
N LYS A 281 26.26 -16.17 -16.83
CA LYS A 281 26.74 -16.12 -15.46
C LYS A 281 25.51 -15.88 -14.58
N ASN A 282 25.45 -16.58 -13.44
CA ASN A 282 24.57 -16.32 -12.30
C ASN A 282 24.76 -14.91 -11.67
N GLY A 283 25.12 -13.89 -12.47
CA GLY A 283 25.41 -12.53 -12.05
C GLY A 283 24.23 -11.56 -12.18
N ASP A 284 23.17 -11.92 -12.91
CA ASP A 284 22.03 -11.01 -13.15
C ASP A 284 21.13 -10.83 -11.90
N ASP A 285 21.09 -11.79 -10.98
CA ASP A 285 20.31 -11.66 -9.73
C ASP A 285 21.04 -10.82 -8.67
N ALA A 286 22.38 -10.72 -8.73
CA ALA A 286 23.18 -9.94 -7.78
C ALA A 286 22.96 -8.42 -7.92
N ASP A 287 22.47 -7.96 -9.08
CA ASP A 287 22.22 -6.55 -9.41
C ASP A 287 20.73 -6.19 -9.47
N ALA A 288 19.85 -7.03 -8.89
CA ALA A 288 18.41 -6.79 -8.82
C ALA A 288 18.07 -5.35 -8.33
N PRO A 289 17.25 -4.58 -9.06
CA PRO A 289 16.98 -3.18 -8.73
C PRO A 289 16.15 -3.03 -7.46
N VAL A 290 16.29 -1.87 -6.82
CA VAL A 290 15.32 -1.40 -5.82
C VAL A 290 14.09 -0.85 -6.51
N LEU A 291 12.93 -1.47 -6.28
CA LEU A 291 11.63 -0.98 -6.75
C LEU A 291 10.97 -0.14 -5.67
N PHE A 292 10.80 1.17 -5.92
CA PHE A 292 10.11 2.08 -5.01
C PHE A 292 8.65 2.32 -5.40
N LEU A 293 7.74 2.13 -4.44
CA LEU A 293 6.29 2.29 -4.57
C LEU A 293 5.77 3.33 -3.57
N HIS A 294 5.31 4.48 -4.07
CA HIS A 294 4.87 5.61 -3.23
C HIS A 294 3.44 5.46 -2.69
N GLY A 295 3.14 6.20 -1.61
CA GLY A 295 1.79 6.36 -1.08
C GLY A 295 1.00 7.50 -1.75
N VAL A 296 -0.23 7.74 -1.29
CA VAL A 296 -1.05 8.89 -1.73
C VAL A 296 -0.39 10.22 -1.38
N GLY A 297 -0.50 11.22 -2.27
CA GLY A 297 0.05 12.56 -2.05
C GLY A 297 0.51 13.20 -3.36
N LEU A 298 1.66 13.86 -3.36
CA LEU A 298 2.24 14.50 -4.57
C LEU A 298 3.12 13.53 -5.37
N GLY A 299 2.77 12.24 -5.39
CA GLY A 299 3.51 11.23 -6.12
C GLY A 299 4.88 10.94 -5.51
N VAL A 300 5.92 10.80 -6.34
CA VAL A 300 7.28 10.57 -5.81
C VAL A 300 7.98 11.85 -5.30
N LEU A 301 7.39 13.04 -5.51
CA LEU A 301 7.99 14.32 -5.13
C LEU A 301 8.36 14.42 -3.63
N PRO A 302 7.49 14.06 -2.67
CA PRO A 302 7.86 14.10 -1.25
C PRO A 302 9.05 13.18 -0.93
N TYR A 303 9.22 12.11 -1.71
CA TYR A 303 10.24 11.09 -1.49
C TYR A 303 11.55 11.36 -2.22
N LEU A 304 11.74 12.51 -2.86
CA LEU A 304 12.94 12.77 -3.67
C LEU A 304 14.22 12.46 -2.91
N ASN A 305 14.40 13.00 -1.70
CA ASN A 305 15.60 12.74 -0.91
C ASN A 305 15.77 11.25 -0.56
N PHE A 306 14.68 10.58 -0.20
CA PHE A 306 14.70 9.15 0.10
C PHE A 306 15.07 8.31 -1.13
N LEU A 307 14.53 8.66 -2.31
CA LEU A 307 14.88 8.05 -3.59
C LEU A 307 16.36 8.25 -3.93
N LEU A 308 16.90 9.46 -3.76
CA LEU A 308 18.33 9.72 -3.99
C LEU A 308 19.21 8.89 -3.06
N ARG A 309 18.79 8.69 -1.81
CA ARG A 309 19.49 7.82 -0.84
C ARG A 309 19.45 6.35 -1.27
N LEU A 310 18.29 5.85 -1.69
CA LEU A 310 18.18 4.49 -2.23
C LEU A 310 19.08 4.30 -3.46
N SER A 311 19.10 5.27 -4.39
CA SER A 311 19.96 5.23 -5.58
C SER A 311 21.45 5.40 -5.27
N SER A 312 21.80 5.95 -4.11
CA SER A 312 23.20 6.04 -3.66
C SER A 312 23.75 4.73 -3.11
N LEU A 313 22.94 3.67 -2.99
CA LEU A 313 23.41 2.32 -2.60
C LEU A 313 24.30 1.64 -3.66
N GLY A 314 24.53 2.29 -4.81
CA GLY A 314 25.37 1.74 -5.87
C GLY A 314 24.71 0.63 -6.68
N ARG A 315 23.37 0.51 -6.62
CA ARG A 315 22.59 -0.49 -7.33
C ARG A 315 21.50 0.16 -8.19
N PRO A 316 20.98 -0.54 -9.22
CA PRO A 316 19.92 0.01 -10.05
C PRO A 316 18.64 0.28 -9.24
N ALA A 317 17.86 1.28 -9.65
CA ALA A 317 16.60 1.64 -8.99
C ALA A 317 15.49 1.93 -10.01
N VAL A 318 14.26 1.58 -9.63
CA VAL A 318 13.03 1.83 -10.38
C VAL A 318 12.05 2.53 -9.44
N ALA A 319 11.66 3.77 -9.75
CA ALA A 319 10.64 4.49 -9.01
C ALA A 319 9.37 4.62 -9.85
N VAL A 320 8.29 3.97 -9.42
CA VAL A 320 6.99 4.01 -10.11
C VAL A 320 6.26 5.29 -9.72
N GLU A 321 5.60 5.95 -10.67
CA GLU A 321 4.75 7.13 -10.43
C GLU A 321 3.31 6.82 -10.86
N VAL A 322 2.45 6.58 -9.87
CA VAL A 322 1.04 6.25 -10.06
C VAL A 322 0.21 7.53 -10.09
N ARG A 323 -0.21 7.92 -11.29
CA ARG A 323 -0.86 9.22 -11.56
C ARG A 323 -2.03 9.54 -10.62
N HIS A 324 -2.94 8.58 -10.40
CA HIS A 324 -4.14 8.78 -9.57
C HIS A 324 -3.85 8.80 -8.07
N LEU A 325 -2.61 8.49 -7.65
CA LEU A 325 -2.11 8.62 -6.28
C LEU A 325 -1.20 9.86 -6.11
N SER A 326 -1.05 10.68 -7.16
CA SER A 326 -0.16 11.86 -7.20
C SER A 326 -0.90 13.21 -7.11
N MET A 327 -2.18 13.23 -6.67
CA MET A 327 -3.06 14.43 -6.68
C MET A 327 -3.13 15.12 -8.06
N ARG A 328 -2.85 14.38 -9.12
CA ARG A 328 -2.90 14.87 -10.49
C ARG A 328 -4.30 14.68 -11.05
N LEU A 329 -4.61 15.47 -12.08
CA LEU A 329 -5.85 15.31 -12.81
C LEU A 329 -5.91 13.91 -13.44
N CYS A 330 -6.93 13.14 -13.05
CA CYS A 330 -7.19 11.78 -13.50
C CYS A 330 -8.66 11.61 -13.85
N THR A 331 -8.90 11.01 -15.01
CA THR A 331 -10.24 10.63 -15.48
C THR A 331 -10.56 9.16 -15.19
N GLU A 332 -9.54 8.39 -14.79
CA GLU A 332 -9.64 6.95 -14.57
C GLU A 332 -8.78 6.57 -13.36
N VAL A 333 -9.31 5.63 -12.59
CA VAL A 333 -8.65 5.03 -11.43
C VAL A 333 -8.62 3.51 -11.68
N PRO A 334 -7.49 2.97 -12.15
CA PRO A 334 -7.35 1.53 -12.39
C PRO A 334 -7.32 0.75 -11.07
N GLU A 335 -7.63 -0.54 -11.15
CA GLU A 335 -7.48 -1.47 -10.02
C GLU A 335 -6.01 -1.71 -9.68
N GLU A 336 -5.73 -2.12 -8.45
CA GLU A 336 -4.37 -2.40 -7.99
C GLU A 336 -3.69 -3.49 -8.81
N ASP A 337 -4.42 -4.54 -9.19
CA ASP A 337 -3.90 -5.62 -10.03
C ASP A 337 -3.48 -5.11 -11.41
N GLU A 338 -4.24 -4.19 -12.02
CA GLU A 338 -3.82 -3.57 -13.28
C GLU A 338 -2.53 -2.77 -13.14
N ILE A 339 -2.33 -2.09 -12.01
CA ILE A 339 -1.10 -1.33 -11.75
C ILE A 339 0.07 -2.31 -11.59
N VAL A 340 -0.12 -3.39 -10.83
CA VAL A 340 0.91 -4.41 -10.61
C VAL A 340 1.29 -5.12 -11.92
N GLU A 341 0.33 -5.44 -12.79
CA GLU A 341 0.62 -5.98 -14.13
C GLU A 341 1.42 -5.00 -15.00
N ARG A 342 1.14 -3.69 -14.88
CA ARG A 342 1.94 -2.66 -15.56
C ARG A 342 3.35 -2.59 -14.97
N ILE A 343 3.52 -2.75 -13.66
CA ILE A 343 4.83 -2.80 -12.99
C ILE A 343 5.62 -4.02 -13.48
N ALA A 344 5.04 -5.22 -13.41
CA ALA A 344 5.67 -6.46 -13.85
C ALA A 344 6.08 -6.39 -15.33
N GLY A 345 5.19 -5.91 -16.21
CA GLY A 345 5.51 -5.73 -17.63
C GLY A 345 6.58 -4.65 -17.89
N ALA A 346 6.61 -3.57 -17.11
CA ALA A 346 7.67 -2.57 -17.19
C ALA A 346 9.02 -3.16 -16.78
N LEU A 347 9.08 -3.93 -15.69
CA LEU A 347 10.30 -4.61 -15.23
C LEU A 347 10.79 -5.63 -16.27
N GLN A 348 9.88 -6.43 -16.84
CA GLN A 348 10.18 -7.40 -17.88
C GLN A 348 10.80 -6.75 -19.13
N ARG A 349 10.31 -5.56 -19.53
CA ARG A 349 10.88 -4.79 -20.64
C ARG A 349 12.36 -4.43 -20.43
N HIS A 350 12.79 -4.28 -19.18
CA HIS A 350 14.19 -4.03 -18.80
C HIS A 350 14.97 -5.33 -18.51
N GLY A 351 14.39 -6.50 -18.76
CA GLY A 351 15.01 -7.80 -18.46
C GLY A 351 15.14 -8.09 -16.96
N VAL A 352 14.43 -7.35 -16.11
CA VAL A 352 14.51 -7.50 -14.65
C VAL A 352 13.75 -8.75 -14.21
N ARG A 353 14.44 -9.66 -13.52
CA ARG A 353 13.89 -10.93 -13.03
C ARG A 353 13.50 -10.90 -11.56
N GLN A 354 14.17 -10.06 -10.77
CA GLN A 354 13.90 -9.88 -9.35
C GLN A 354 14.08 -8.42 -8.95
N VAL A 355 13.38 -8.00 -7.90
CA VAL A 355 13.44 -6.66 -7.32
C VAL A 355 13.46 -6.71 -5.79
N HIS A 356 14.08 -5.70 -5.20
CA HIS A 356 13.95 -5.40 -3.77
C HIS A 356 12.90 -4.31 -3.62
N VAL A 357 11.72 -4.68 -3.12
CA VAL A 357 10.57 -3.77 -3.04
C VAL A 357 10.71 -2.89 -1.81
N VAL A 358 10.57 -1.58 -1.98
CA VAL A 358 10.43 -0.60 -0.90
C VAL A 358 9.13 0.16 -1.13
N ALA A 359 8.17 -0.01 -0.24
CA ALA A 359 6.83 0.52 -0.40
C ALA A 359 6.38 1.30 0.83
N HIS A 360 5.69 2.42 0.62
CA HIS A 360 5.17 3.25 1.70
C HIS A 360 3.66 3.45 1.61
N SER A 361 2.96 3.37 2.74
CA SER A 361 1.53 3.70 2.85
C SER A 361 0.74 2.99 1.74
N TYR A 362 -0.05 3.69 0.92
CA TYR A 362 -0.82 3.08 -0.19
C TYR A 362 0.04 2.19 -1.11
N GLY A 363 1.33 2.50 -1.29
CA GLY A 363 2.24 1.67 -2.08
C GLY A 363 2.41 0.25 -1.52
N THR A 364 2.13 0.03 -0.24
CA THR A 364 2.12 -1.30 0.37
C THR A 364 0.98 -2.19 -0.13
N PHE A 365 -0.11 -1.63 -0.66
CA PHE A 365 -1.12 -2.40 -1.38
C PHE A 365 -0.56 -2.93 -2.70
N MET A 366 0.15 -2.10 -3.46
CA MET A 366 0.83 -2.55 -4.68
C MET A 366 1.89 -3.61 -4.37
N ALA A 367 2.63 -3.45 -3.27
CA ALA A 367 3.61 -4.44 -2.83
C ALA A 367 2.94 -5.77 -2.42
N SER A 368 1.83 -5.71 -1.68
CA SER A 368 1.02 -6.88 -1.30
C SER A 368 0.55 -7.65 -2.54
N ARG A 369 -0.05 -6.95 -3.51
CA ARG A 369 -0.49 -7.55 -4.77
C ARG A 369 0.65 -8.08 -5.62
N LEU A 370 1.81 -7.43 -5.62
CA LEU A 370 3.01 -7.94 -6.30
C LEU A 370 3.50 -9.25 -5.64
N VAL A 371 3.45 -9.38 -4.32
CA VAL A 371 3.75 -10.62 -3.61
C VAL A 371 2.76 -11.74 -3.96
N HIS A 372 1.47 -11.43 -4.08
CA HIS A 372 0.45 -12.42 -4.42
C HIS A 372 0.52 -12.88 -5.89
N LEU A 373 0.70 -11.96 -6.83
CA LEU A 373 0.59 -12.24 -8.26
C LEU A 373 1.95 -12.58 -8.91
N HIS A 374 3.03 -12.02 -8.39
CA HIS A 374 4.36 -12.10 -8.98
C HIS A 374 5.43 -12.46 -7.94
N ARG A 375 5.12 -13.40 -7.02
CA ARG A 375 6.03 -13.81 -5.93
C ARG A 375 7.48 -14.03 -6.34
N PRO A 376 7.80 -14.66 -7.50
CA PRO A 376 9.19 -14.86 -7.93
C PRO A 376 9.95 -13.56 -8.26
N LEU A 377 9.24 -12.46 -8.56
CA LEU A 377 9.87 -11.15 -8.79
C LEU A 377 10.35 -10.50 -7.48
N VAL A 378 9.85 -10.89 -6.31
CA VAL A 378 10.12 -10.20 -5.04
C VAL A 378 11.26 -10.91 -4.29
N ALA A 379 12.47 -10.37 -4.39
CA ALA A 379 13.65 -10.88 -3.67
C ALA A 379 13.62 -10.50 -2.18
N SER A 380 13.26 -9.25 -1.88
CA SER A 380 13.03 -8.77 -0.51
C SER A 380 11.93 -7.72 -0.48
N LEU A 381 11.33 -7.53 0.70
CA LEU A 381 10.21 -6.63 0.90
C LEU A 381 10.48 -5.67 2.06
N THR A 382 10.43 -4.37 1.80
CA THR A 382 10.44 -3.33 2.83
C THR A 382 9.13 -2.56 2.80
N LEU A 383 8.44 -2.54 3.93
CA LEU A 383 7.17 -1.84 4.12
C LEU A 383 7.34 -0.70 5.12
N LEU A 384 7.04 0.52 4.69
CA LEU A 384 7.09 1.73 5.52
C LEU A 384 5.65 2.16 5.82
N ASP A 385 5.30 2.28 7.10
CA ASP A 385 3.93 2.54 7.57
C ASP A 385 2.86 1.71 6.82
N PRO A 386 2.93 0.36 6.87
CA PRO A 386 2.10 -0.53 6.07
C PRO A 386 0.62 -0.47 6.40
N VAL A 387 -0.17 -0.02 5.44
CA VAL A 387 -1.65 -0.03 5.49
C VAL A 387 -2.24 -1.33 4.91
N CYS A 388 -1.41 -2.24 4.40
CA CYS A 388 -1.81 -3.56 3.91
C CYS A 388 -1.97 -4.62 5.02
N PHE A 389 -1.77 -4.28 6.29
CA PHE A 389 -1.98 -5.19 7.41
C PHE A 389 -3.29 -4.93 8.14
N ILE A 390 -3.93 -6.02 8.60
CA ILE A 390 -5.12 -5.99 9.46
C ILE A 390 -6.20 -5.05 8.90
N MET A 391 -6.43 -5.13 7.59
CA MET A 391 -7.32 -4.20 6.89
C MET A 391 -8.78 -4.34 7.33
N PHE A 392 -9.16 -5.55 7.78
CA PHE A 392 -10.46 -5.85 8.36
C PHE A 392 -10.74 -5.14 9.70
N SER A 393 -9.74 -4.50 10.34
CA SER A 393 -9.93 -3.77 11.61
C SER A 393 -10.83 -2.52 11.50
N GLY A 394 -11.05 -2.00 10.29
CA GLY A 394 -11.77 -0.75 10.05
C GLY A 394 -11.01 0.53 10.45
N LYS A 395 -9.84 0.44 11.10
CA LYS A 395 -9.06 1.62 11.54
C LYS A 395 -8.64 2.52 10.39
N LEU A 396 -8.08 1.94 9.32
CA LEU A 396 -7.66 2.67 8.12
C LEU A 396 -8.84 3.40 7.49
N ILE A 397 -9.93 2.66 7.24
CA ILE A 397 -11.13 3.19 6.60
C ILE A 397 -11.73 4.33 7.42
N TYR A 398 -11.91 4.13 8.73
CA TYR A 398 -12.41 5.18 9.61
C TYR A 398 -11.55 6.44 9.53
N ASN A 399 -10.23 6.33 9.73
CA ASN A 399 -9.36 7.51 9.83
C ASN A 399 -9.09 8.20 8.48
N PHE A 400 -9.03 7.44 7.38
CA PHE A 400 -8.73 8.00 6.06
C PHE A 400 -9.98 8.44 5.29
N VAL A 401 -11.08 7.68 5.38
CA VAL A 401 -12.30 7.95 4.60
C VAL A 401 -13.26 8.87 5.37
N TYR A 402 -13.44 8.65 6.67
CA TYR A 402 -14.54 9.25 7.43
C TYR A 402 -14.13 10.37 8.37
N ARG A 403 -12.99 10.21 9.06
CA ARG A 403 -12.54 11.15 10.08
C ARG A 403 -12.15 12.49 9.45
N ASN A 404 -12.49 13.58 10.13
CA ASN A 404 -12.20 14.94 9.69
C ASN A 404 -11.39 15.72 10.75
N PRO A 405 -10.88 16.94 10.44
CA PRO A 405 -10.05 17.69 11.36
C PRO A 405 -10.76 18.09 12.67
N LEU A 406 -12.08 18.28 12.65
CA LEU A 406 -12.87 18.56 13.86
C LEU A 406 -12.91 17.36 14.81
N GLN A 407 -12.66 16.16 14.30
CA GLN A 407 -12.54 14.91 15.05
C GLN A 407 -11.07 14.56 15.34
N GLY A 408 -10.14 15.50 15.16
CA GLY A 408 -8.71 15.35 15.47
C GLY A 408 -7.87 14.67 14.39
N ALA A 409 -8.39 14.46 13.17
CA ALA A 409 -7.54 14.00 12.07
C ALA A 409 -6.50 15.06 11.68
N SER A 410 -5.31 14.62 11.26
CA SER A 410 -4.33 15.51 10.63
C SER A 410 -4.94 16.27 9.45
N ALA A 411 -4.85 17.61 9.46
CA ALA A 411 -5.38 18.45 8.39
C ALA A 411 -4.74 18.14 7.03
N ILE A 412 -3.45 17.77 7.02
CA ILE A 412 -2.72 17.36 5.81
C ILE A 412 -3.26 16.03 5.30
N THR A 413 -3.40 15.03 6.18
CA THR A 413 -3.92 13.71 5.80
C THR A 413 -5.34 13.82 5.26
N TRP A 414 -6.20 14.60 5.94
CA TRP A 414 -7.55 14.86 5.47
C TRP A 414 -7.54 15.58 4.11
N PHE A 415 -6.71 16.62 3.94
CA PHE A 415 -6.58 17.32 2.66
C PHE A 415 -6.16 16.36 1.54
N VAL A 416 -5.18 15.48 1.76
CA VAL A 416 -4.76 14.47 0.78
C VAL A 416 -5.89 13.48 0.49
N ALA A 417 -6.57 13.00 1.52
CA ALA A 417 -7.64 12.00 1.43
C ALA A 417 -8.92 12.50 0.75
N ARG A 418 -9.08 13.81 0.55
CA ARG A 418 -10.24 14.42 -0.15
C ARG A 418 -9.97 14.78 -1.61
N ASP A 419 -8.80 14.42 -2.14
CA ASP A 419 -8.62 14.43 -3.59
C ASP A 419 -9.56 13.41 -4.25
N MET A 420 -10.12 13.76 -5.41
CA MET A 420 -11.11 12.93 -6.11
C MET A 420 -10.55 11.56 -6.45
N ALA A 421 -9.34 11.50 -7.02
CA ALA A 421 -8.74 10.23 -7.43
C ALA A 421 -8.39 9.36 -6.21
N HIS A 422 -7.81 9.95 -5.17
CA HIS A 422 -7.53 9.24 -3.91
C HIS A 422 -8.80 8.70 -3.24
N SER A 423 -9.86 9.50 -3.22
CA SER A 423 -11.13 9.10 -2.61
C SER A 423 -11.76 7.93 -3.36
N VAL A 424 -11.70 7.94 -4.70
CA VAL A 424 -12.18 6.84 -5.55
C VAL A 424 -11.38 5.57 -5.32
N SER A 425 -10.05 5.67 -5.22
CA SER A 425 -9.15 4.54 -4.94
C SER A 425 -9.53 3.79 -3.67
N VAL A 426 -10.08 4.47 -2.66
CA VAL A 426 -10.52 3.85 -1.39
C VAL A 426 -12.03 3.66 -1.28
N SER A 427 -12.82 3.86 -2.35
CA SER A 427 -14.31 3.85 -2.27
C SER A 427 -15.02 3.07 -3.36
N ARG A 428 -14.37 2.59 -4.44
CA ARG A 428 -15.12 1.91 -5.54
C ARG A 428 -14.70 0.48 -5.77
N ARG A 429 -13.41 0.20 -5.82
CA ARG A 429 -12.84 -1.13 -6.05
C ARG A 429 -11.82 -1.50 -4.96
N PHE A 430 -11.99 -0.94 -3.77
CA PHE A 430 -11.10 -1.13 -2.62
C PHE A 430 -11.46 -2.41 -1.84
N TYR A 431 -11.18 -3.55 -2.43
CA TYR A 431 -11.49 -4.85 -1.83
C TYR A 431 -10.39 -5.25 -0.84
N TRP A 432 -10.61 -5.01 0.45
CA TRP A 432 -9.59 -5.25 1.49
C TRP A 432 -9.03 -6.68 1.46
N SER A 433 -9.85 -7.66 1.09
CA SER A 433 -9.46 -9.07 1.02
C SER A 433 -8.36 -9.35 -0.01
N LEU A 434 -8.28 -8.54 -1.07
CA LEU A 434 -7.22 -8.63 -2.07
C LEU A 434 -5.94 -7.95 -1.59
N LEU A 435 -6.12 -6.81 -0.93
CA LEU A 435 -5.04 -5.90 -0.57
C LEU A 435 -4.31 -6.32 0.71
N ASN A 436 -4.99 -7.08 1.59
CA ASN A 436 -4.45 -7.50 2.87
C ASN A 436 -3.29 -8.51 2.67
N LEU A 437 -2.14 -8.18 3.23
CA LEU A 437 -0.98 -9.07 3.28
C LEU A 437 -1.00 -9.83 4.60
N TRP A 438 -1.09 -11.16 4.52
CA TRP A 438 -1.14 -12.00 5.72
C TRP A 438 0.27 -12.35 6.21
N PRO A 439 0.45 -12.65 7.51
CA PRO A 439 1.76 -12.98 8.09
C PRO A 439 2.52 -14.09 7.37
N ASP A 440 1.84 -15.20 7.07
CA ASP A 440 2.39 -16.37 6.37
C ASP A 440 2.74 -16.12 4.89
N GLN A 441 2.32 -14.98 4.34
CA GLN A 441 2.61 -14.57 2.96
C GLN A 441 3.82 -13.64 2.88
N LEU A 442 4.37 -13.19 4.01
CA LEU A 442 5.54 -12.33 4.03
C LEU A 442 6.75 -13.07 3.43
N PRO A 443 7.47 -12.45 2.49
CA PRO A 443 8.73 -12.99 2.02
C PRO A 443 9.72 -13.20 3.16
N GLU A 444 10.63 -14.16 3.02
CA GLU A 444 11.68 -14.47 4.01
C GLU A 444 12.46 -13.22 4.42
N TYR A 445 12.91 -12.42 3.44
CA TYR A 445 13.60 -11.16 3.66
C TYR A 445 12.62 -9.99 3.71
N THR A 446 12.04 -9.76 4.89
CA THR A 446 11.10 -8.65 5.12
C THR A 446 11.58 -7.68 6.19
N LEU A 447 11.48 -6.38 5.89
CA LEU A 447 11.64 -5.27 6.84
C LEU A 447 10.32 -4.50 6.94
N VAL A 448 9.84 -4.28 8.17
CA VAL A 448 8.68 -3.43 8.45
C VAL A 448 9.12 -2.25 9.32
N ALA A 449 8.94 -1.03 8.82
CA ALA A 449 9.14 0.20 9.58
C ALA A 449 7.78 0.83 9.91
N LEU A 450 7.57 1.17 11.19
CA LEU A 450 6.31 1.66 11.74
C LEU A 450 6.53 2.96 12.50
N SER A 451 5.64 3.92 12.28
CA SER A 451 5.48 5.11 13.09
C SER A 451 4.59 4.80 14.29
N ALA A 452 5.08 4.94 15.54
CA ALA A 452 4.33 4.49 16.72
C ALA A 452 3.01 5.23 16.93
N GLN A 453 2.91 6.49 16.47
CA GLN A 453 1.73 7.34 16.58
C GLN A 453 0.90 7.36 15.29
N ASP A 454 0.98 6.29 14.49
CA ASP A 454 0.22 6.15 13.26
C ASP A 454 -1.29 5.99 13.53
N GLU A 455 -2.07 6.88 12.91
CA GLU A 455 -3.54 6.92 13.02
C GLU A 455 -4.22 6.01 12.00
N LEU A 456 -3.53 5.63 10.93
CA LEU A 456 -4.04 4.77 9.85
C LEU A 456 -3.76 3.30 10.13
N VAL A 457 -2.55 2.99 10.58
CA VAL A 457 -2.10 1.62 10.86
C VAL A 457 -2.46 1.23 12.31
N PRO A 458 -3.04 0.06 12.57
CA PRO A 458 -3.23 -0.47 13.93
C PRO A 458 -1.89 -0.99 14.48
N VAL A 459 -0.99 -0.06 14.85
CA VAL A 459 0.41 -0.37 15.20
C VAL A 459 0.56 -1.39 16.33
N PRO A 460 -0.14 -1.27 17.49
CA PRO A 460 -0.05 -2.29 18.55
C PRO A 460 -0.41 -3.69 18.06
N GLU A 461 -1.45 -3.80 17.25
CA GLU A 461 -1.94 -5.05 16.70
C GLU A 461 -0.96 -5.62 15.65
N VAL A 462 -0.42 -4.77 14.77
CA VAL A 462 0.62 -5.15 13.80
C VAL A 462 1.89 -5.61 14.51
N LEU A 463 2.31 -4.95 15.59
CA LEU A 463 3.48 -5.38 16.35
C LEU A 463 3.28 -6.74 16.98
N THR A 464 2.08 -7.02 17.49
CA THR A 464 1.74 -8.33 18.05
C THR A 464 1.71 -9.39 16.95
N MET A 465 1.08 -9.10 15.81
CA MET A 465 1.06 -9.96 14.63
C MET A 465 2.48 -10.32 14.14
N LEU A 466 3.40 -9.35 14.11
CA LEU A 466 4.77 -9.55 13.62
C LEU A 466 5.69 -10.28 14.61
N ARG A 467 5.34 -10.37 15.91
CA ARG A 467 6.13 -11.16 16.89
C ARG A 467 6.17 -12.64 16.53
N GLU A 468 5.11 -13.14 15.92
CA GLU A 468 5.01 -14.53 15.45
C GLU A 468 5.73 -14.75 14.09
N CYS A 469 6.35 -13.70 13.54
CA CYS A 469 7.09 -13.75 12.28
C CYS A 469 8.60 -13.56 12.54
N PRO A 470 9.34 -14.59 13.00
CA PRO A 470 10.72 -14.44 13.47
C PRO A 470 11.71 -13.93 12.40
N ASN A 471 11.38 -14.11 11.12
CA ASN A 471 12.21 -13.67 9.99
C ASN A 471 11.97 -12.20 9.59
N VAL A 472 10.97 -11.54 10.18
CA VAL A 472 10.64 -10.15 9.86
C VAL A 472 11.43 -9.21 10.76
N ARG A 473 12.23 -8.32 10.15
CA ARG A 473 12.88 -7.23 10.88
C ARG A 473 11.87 -6.11 11.12
N VAL A 474 11.74 -5.65 12.37
CA VAL A 474 10.79 -4.57 12.73
C VAL A 474 11.54 -3.36 13.27
N ARG A 475 11.20 -2.17 12.77
CA ARG A 475 11.69 -0.86 13.21
C ARG A 475 10.51 0.00 13.64
N VAL A 476 10.48 0.47 14.89
CA VAL A 476 9.39 1.34 15.39
C VAL A 476 9.92 2.68 15.82
N HIS A 477 9.45 3.78 15.21
CA HIS A 477 9.81 5.13 15.60
C HIS A 477 8.77 5.75 16.54
N ASP A 478 9.13 5.92 17.82
CA ASP A 478 8.21 6.33 18.90
C ASP A 478 7.56 7.71 18.70
N GLY A 479 8.29 8.64 18.08
CA GLY A 479 7.84 10.02 17.88
C GLY A 479 7.15 10.30 16.55
N HIS A 480 7.08 9.33 15.64
CA HIS A 480 6.56 9.58 14.29
C HIS A 480 5.07 9.26 14.22
N ARG A 481 4.35 10.09 13.47
CA ARG A 481 3.03 9.80 12.90
C ARG A 481 3.20 9.30 11.46
N HIS A 482 2.12 8.81 10.86
CA HIS A 482 2.11 8.29 9.50
C HIS A 482 2.86 9.21 8.52
N ALA A 483 3.82 8.65 7.77
CA ALA A 483 4.65 9.33 6.78
C ALA A 483 5.63 10.40 7.33
N ASP A 484 5.80 10.55 8.65
CA ASP A 484 6.71 11.56 9.22
C ASP A 484 8.17 11.34 8.83
N PHE A 485 8.57 10.11 8.49
CA PHE A 485 9.92 9.84 8.00
C PHE A 485 10.28 10.64 6.74
N ILE A 486 9.29 11.06 5.93
CA ILE A 486 9.51 11.82 4.70
C ILE A 486 10.24 13.15 4.96
N LYS A 487 10.07 13.73 6.14
CA LYS A 487 10.74 14.97 6.58
C LYS A 487 11.91 14.72 7.54
N ASP A 488 12.05 13.52 8.08
CA ASP A 488 13.12 13.14 9.00
C ASP A 488 14.31 12.53 8.23
N PHE A 489 15.27 13.38 7.85
CA PHE A 489 16.44 12.92 7.08
C PHE A 489 17.37 11.96 7.84
N PRO A 490 17.64 12.12 9.15
CA PRO A 490 18.32 11.10 9.93
C PRO A 490 17.60 9.74 9.89
N GLU A 491 16.28 9.71 10.04
CA GLU A 491 15.54 8.46 9.99
C GLU A 491 15.54 7.84 8.59
N GLN A 492 15.45 8.64 7.53
CA GLN A 492 15.66 8.16 6.16
C GLN A 492 17.00 7.47 5.98
N ALA A 493 18.08 8.04 6.53
CA ALA A 493 19.41 7.45 6.42
C ALA A 493 19.46 6.06 7.09
N LYS A 494 18.90 5.94 8.30
CA LYS A 494 18.80 4.67 9.02
C LYS A 494 17.98 3.64 8.27
N MET A 495 16.81 4.01 7.76
CA MET A 495 15.97 3.09 7.00
C MET A 495 16.65 2.62 5.71
N VAL A 496 17.32 3.51 4.98
CA VAL A 496 18.07 3.13 3.78
C VAL A 496 19.23 2.19 4.12
N GLN A 497 19.89 2.38 5.26
CA GLN A 497 20.89 1.44 5.74
C GLN A 497 20.28 0.06 6.04
N MET A 498 19.13 0.00 6.73
CA MET A 498 18.45 -1.27 7.01
C MET A 498 17.98 -1.97 5.73
N VAL A 499 17.54 -1.21 4.72
CA VAL A 499 17.24 -1.73 3.38
C VAL A 499 18.49 -2.33 2.74
N ALA A 500 19.64 -1.66 2.81
CA ALA A 500 20.89 -2.17 2.27
C ALA A 500 21.33 -3.48 2.95
N GLU A 501 21.23 -3.57 4.27
CA GLU A 501 21.52 -4.79 5.03
C GLU A 501 20.57 -5.94 4.66
N LEU A 502 19.27 -5.65 4.47
CA LEU A 502 18.28 -6.65 4.04
C LEU A 502 18.59 -7.17 2.63
N ILE A 503 18.99 -6.27 1.72
CA ILE A 503 19.42 -6.61 0.37
C ILE A 503 20.64 -7.55 0.41
N GLU A 504 21.66 -7.21 1.20
CA GLU A 504 22.87 -8.01 1.33
C GLU A 504 22.58 -9.43 1.84
N GLN A 505 21.67 -9.54 2.82
CA GLN A 505 21.18 -10.84 3.32
C GLN A 505 20.50 -11.65 2.21
N ALA A 506 19.57 -11.04 1.49
CA ALA A 506 18.85 -11.71 0.40
C ALA A 506 19.79 -12.20 -0.72
N THR A 507 20.76 -11.38 -1.12
CA THR A 507 21.71 -11.74 -2.19
C THR A 507 22.71 -12.82 -1.76
N THR A 508 23.15 -12.80 -0.49
CA THR A 508 24.15 -13.76 0.02
C THR A 508 23.58 -15.17 0.12
N THR A 509 22.32 -15.33 0.52
CA THR A 509 21.64 -16.64 0.60
C THR A 509 21.46 -17.29 -0.78
N VAL A 510 21.12 -16.50 -1.81
CA VAL A 510 21.01 -16.99 -3.19
C VAL A 510 22.37 -17.53 -3.69
N THR A 511 23.46 -16.85 -3.33
CA THR A 511 24.82 -17.23 -3.72
C THR A 511 25.27 -18.52 -3.01
N THR A 512 24.98 -18.68 -1.71
CA THR A 512 25.32 -19.89 -0.94
C THR A 512 24.50 -21.11 -1.38
N THR A 513 23.21 -20.93 -1.66
CA THR A 513 22.35 -22.02 -2.16
C THR A 513 22.80 -22.49 -3.56
N SER A 514 23.18 -21.54 -4.42
CA SER A 514 23.69 -21.84 -5.77
C SER A 514 25.06 -22.54 -5.75
N THR A 515 25.96 -22.13 -4.85
CA THR A 515 27.29 -22.77 -4.70
C THR A 515 27.19 -24.17 -4.12
N VAL A 516 26.29 -24.44 -3.16
CA VAL A 516 26.05 -25.79 -2.63
C VAL A 516 25.38 -26.70 -3.67
N ALA A 517 24.45 -26.19 -4.46
CA ALA A 517 23.84 -26.95 -5.57
C ALA A 517 24.85 -27.26 -6.69
N THR A 518 25.73 -26.31 -7.01
CA THR A 518 26.81 -26.51 -7.99
C THR A 518 27.85 -27.50 -7.46
N ALA A 519 28.22 -27.42 -6.18
CA ALA A 519 29.12 -28.38 -5.55
C ALA A 519 28.55 -29.80 -5.54
N LYS A 520 27.24 -29.97 -5.29
CA LYS A 520 26.58 -31.27 -5.40
C LYS A 520 26.60 -31.82 -6.84
N ASN A 521 26.37 -30.97 -7.86
CA ASN A 521 26.40 -31.41 -9.26
C ASN A 521 27.83 -31.72 -9.79
N VAL A 522 28.85 -31.05 -9.26
CA VAL A 522 30.26 -31.35 -9.57
C VAL A 522 30.71 -32.67 -8.91
N VAL A 523 30.18 -33.01 -7.73
CA VAL A 523 30.48 -34.30 -7.08
C VAL A 523 29.80 -35.48 -7.79
N THR A 524 28.65 -35.28 -8.45
CA THR A 524 27.98 -36.36 -9.21
C THR A 524 28.57 -36.61 -10.62
N THR A 525 29.52 -35.80 -11.09
CA THR A 525 30.13 -35.96 -12.45
C THR A 525 31.57 -36.48 -12.43
N VAL A 526 32.10 -36.88 -11.26
CA VAL A 526 33.42 -37.52 -11.14
C VAL A 526 33.28 -38.88 -10.45
N THR A 527 32.61 -39.85 -11.09
CA THR A 527 32.85 -41.29 -10.89
C THR A 527 32.30 -42.07 -12.07
N ALA A 528 33.07 -42.14 -13.16
CA ALA A 528 32.96 -43.21 -14.16
C ALA A 528 34.31 -43.31 -14.89
N ASP A 529 35.31 -43.89 -14.23
CA ASP A 529 36.25 -44.81 -14.88
C ASP A 529 37.17 -45.51 -13.85
N GLY A 530 37.19 -46.84 -13.94
CA GLY A 530 38.42 -47.64 -13.95
C GLY A 530 39.26 -47.83 -12.68
N THR A 531 39.07 -49.01 -12.08
CA THR A 531 40.10 -49.96 -11.58
C THR A 531 40.88 -49.71 -10.28
N SER A 532 40.82 -50.75 -9.45
CA SER A 532 41.60 -51.15 -8.26
C SER A 532 43.11 -50.85 -8.32
N ASP A 533 43.73 -50.34 -7.26
CA ASP A 533 44.19 -51.09 -6.08
C ASP A 533 45.07 -50.22 -5.17
N SER A 534 45.19 -50.64 -3.91
CA SER A 534 46.20 -50.27 -2.89
C SER A 534 45.96 -49.03 -1.99
N ALA A 535 46.42 -49.20 -0.76
CA ALA A 535 46.01 -48.56 0.48
C ALA A 535 46.82 -47.30 0.85
N SER A 536 46.21 -46.38 1.61
CA SER A 536 46.66 -45.90 2.94
C SER A 536 46.01 -44.56 3.32
N ASP A 537 45.70 -44.44 4.63
CA ASP A 537 45.56 -43.21 5.43
C ASP A 537 44.26 -42.38 5.36
N LEU A 538 43.41 -42.64 6.37
CA LEU A 538 42.36 -41.73 6.87
C LEU A 538 42.90 -40.93 8.07
N PRO A 539 42.51 -39.65 8.20
CA PRO A 539 42.28 -39.07 9.51
C PRO A 539 40.80 -38.73 9.70
N VAL A 540 40.28 -39.24 10.81
CA VAL A 540 39.00 -38.92 11.43
C VAL A 540 38.98 -37.43 11.82
N ILE A 541 37.94 -36.69 11.41
CA ILE A 541 37.60 -35.41 12.04
C ILE A 541 36.19 -35.51 12.61
N ALA A 542 36.17 -35.49 13.95
CA ALA A 542 35.00 -35.49 14.80
C ALA A 542 34.24 -34.17 14.72
N ALA A 543 32.91 -34.26 14.74
CA ALA A 543 32.01 -33.14 14.93
C ALA A 543 31.99 -32.74 16.42
N THR A 544 32.51 -31.54 16.73
CA THR A 544 32.32 -30.90 18.03
C THR A 544 31.14 -29.93 17.96
N ALA A 545 30.06 -30.29 18.66
CA ALA A 545 29.03 -29.36 19.09
C ALA A 545 29.63 -28.42 20.16
N GLY A 546 29.52 -27.11 19.93
CA GLY A 546 30.00 -26.07 20.84
C GLY A 546 28.91 -25.03 21.08
N SER A 547 28.33 -25.09 22.27
CA SER A 547 27.47 -24.09 22.89
C SER A 547 28.19 -22.75 23.10
N VAL A 548 27.52 -21.63 22.78
CA VAL A 548 27.91 -20.27 23.19
C VAL A 548 26.61 -19.53 23.54
N LEU A 549 26.24 -19.50 24.82
CA LEU A 549 26.49 -18.42 25.80
C LEU A 549 25.62 -17.17 25.57
N VAL A 550 24.65 -17.05 26.47
CA VAL A 550 23.83 -15.86 26.74
C VAL A 550 24.64 -14.96 27.67
N ASP A 551 25.10 -13.82 27.17
CA ASP A 551 25.44 -12.63 27.96
C ASP A 551 24.31 -11.61 27.72
N GLY A 552 23.77 -10.87 28.68
CA GLY A 552 24.31 -10.43 29.96
C GLY A 552 23.71 -9.04 30.17
N TYR A 553 22.58 -9.01 30.89
CA TYR A 553 21.75 -7.83 31.15
C TYR A 553 22.53 -6.85 32.06
N HIS A 554 22.90 -5.67 31.54
CA HIS A 554 23.54 -4.64 32.34
C HIS A 554 22.52 -3.60 32.82
N ASP A 555 22.11 -3.78 34.08
CA ASP A 555 21.48 -2.80 34.94
C ASP A 555 22.55 -1.79 35.43
N ARG A 556 22.32 -0.48 35.25
CA ARG A 556 23.09 0.57 35.90
C ARG A 556 22.14 1.51 36.63
N ARG A 557 22.02 1.28 37.95
CA ARG A 557 21.71 2.33 38.93
C ARG A 557 22.96 3.17 39.20
N VAL A 558 22.82 4.49 39.13
CA VAL A 558 23.56 5.42 40.01
C VAL A 558 22.59 6.51 40.48
N SER A 559 22.54 6.65 41.81
CA SER A 559 22.03 7.75 42.64
C SER A 559 22.30 9.14 42.05
N GLY A 560 21.45 10.15 42.13
CA GLY A 560 20.68 10.60 43.28
C GLY A 560 21.06 12.07 43.53
N GLN A 561 20.15 13.01 43.24
CA GLN A 561 20.26 14.37 43.78
C GLN A 561 18.87 14.94 44.02
N LYS A 562 18.54 15.08 45.31
CA LYS A 562 17.36 15.77 45.83
C LYS A 562 17.45 17.26 45.50
N ARG A 563 16.33 17.87 45.10
CA ARG A 563 15.86 19.18 45.61
C ARG A 563 14.34 19.27 45.48
N ASN A 564 13.73 19.58 46.61
CA ASN A 564 12.29 19.82 46.85
C ASN A 564 11.85 21.20 46.37
N ILE A 565 10.54 21.46 46.53
CA ILE A 565 9.73 22.69 46.37
C ILE A 565 8.92 22.59 45.06
N GLY A 566 7.60 22.43 45.02
CA GLY A 566 6.53 22.65 45.98
C GLY A 566 5.50 23.59 45.35
N SER A 567 4.28 23.10 45.03
CA SER A 567 3.00 23.85 45.03
C SER A 567 1.94 23.22 44.11
N THR A 568 0.85 22.77 44.72
CA THR A 568 -0.53 22.76 44.19
C THR A 568 -1.40 23.55 45.19
N PRO A 569 -2.69 23.88 44.93
CA PRO A 569 -3.38 24.40 43.73
C PRO A 569 -4.23 25.65 44.11
N PRO A 570 -5.22 26.10 43.31
CA PRO A 570 -6.65 25.82 43.66
C PRO A 570 -7.49 25.53 42.39
N GLY A 571 -8.67 24.90 42.38
CA GLY A 571 -9.77 24.79 43.35
C GLY A 571 -11.04 25.43 42.73
N TYR A 572 -12.18 24.71 42.73
CA TYR A 572 -13.62 25.09 42.65
C TYR A 572 -14.40 23.94 41.96
N SER A 573 -15.02 22.99 42.69
CA SER A 573 -16.39 22.97 43.27
C SER A 573 -17.50 22.87 42.21
N GLN A 574 -18.61 22.13 42.31
CA GLN A 574 -19.27 21.46 43.43
C GLN A 574 -20.42 20.56 42.88
N GLN A 575 -20.75 19.50 43.63
CA GLN A 575 -22.09 18.93 43.93
C GLN A 575 -23.04 18.43 42.81
N HIS A 576 -23.44 17.14 42.91
CA HIS A 576 -24.68 16.78 43.62
C HIS A 576 -24.72 15.29 44.02
N HIS A 577 -25.10 15.05 45.27
CA HIS A 577 -25.50 13.77 45.85
C HIS A 577 -26.85 13.29 45.30
N HIS A 578 -27.04 11.98 45.16
CA HIS A 578 -28.13 11.25 45.84
C HIS A 578 -27.83 9.75 45.94
N ASN A 579 -27.83 9.26 47.19
CA ASN A 579 -27.85 7.85 47.56
C ASN A 579 -29.30 7.33 47.51
N HIS A 580 -29.51 6.10 47.07
CA HIS A 580 -30.53 5.23 47.65
C HIS A 580 -30.10 3.77 47.59
N HIS A 581 -29.88 3.19 48.77
CA HIS A 581 -29.94 1.77 49.07
C HIS A 581 -31.40 1.34 49.22
N VAL A 582 -31.78 0.22 48.61
CA VAL A 582 -32.74 -0.85 49.01
C VAL A 582 -32.61 -1.91 47.88
N ASN A 583 -32.76 -3.22 47.98
CA ASN A 583 -32.65 -4.29 48.98
C ASN A 583 -32.98 -5.59 48.17
N GLN A 584 -32.69 -6.76 48.74
CA GLN A 584 -32.66 -8.07 48.09
C GLN A 584 -34.01 -8.66 47.60
N SER A 585 -33.88 -9.77 46.87
CA SER A 585 -34.80 -10.93 46.69
C SER A 585 -35.88 -10.84 45.61
N ASN A 586 -35.84 -11.75 44.61
CA ASN A 586 -36.51 -13.05 44.72
C ASN A 586 -36.23 -13.97 43.51
N GLN A 587 -35.97 -15.24 43.82
CA GLN A 587 -36.07 -16.37 42.92
C GLN A 587 -37.54 -16.68 42.62
N SER A 588 -37.87 -17.07 41.39
CA SER A 588 -38.89 -18.11 41.15
C SER A 588 -38.75 -18.70 39.75
N ASN A 589 -38.43 -19.99 39.73
CA ASN A 589 -38.64 -20.91 38.62
C ASN A 589 -40.10 -20.90 38.16
N HIS A 590 -40.33 -21.04 36.84
CA HIS A 590 -41.36 -21.95 36.35
C HIS A 590 -41.03 -22.46 34.95
N ASN A 591 -40.84 -23.78 34.88
CA ASN A 591 -40.96 -24.62 33.70
C ASN A 591 -42.39 -24.57 33.15
N HIS A 592 -42.55 -24.55 31.84
CA HIS A 592 -43.57 -25.36 31.16
C HIS A 592 -43.12 -25.75 29.76
N GLN A 593 -42.90 -27.06 29.58
CA GLN A 593 -42.95 -27.78 28.31
C GLN A 593 -44.42 -28.02 27.90
N LEU A 594 -44.69 -28.00 26.59
CA LEU A 594 -45.66 -28.81 25.81
C LEU A 594 -45.50 -28.37 24.33
N ALA A 595 -44.87 -29.15 23.46
CA ALA A 595 -45.36 -30.33 22.73
C ALA A 595 -46.12 -30.01 21.40
N CYS A 596 -45.45 -30.37 20.29
CA CYS A 596 -45.91 -31.10 19.10
C CYS A 596 -47.19 -30.73 18.33
N HIS A 597 -47.02 -30.45 17.02
CA HIS A 597 -47.71 -31.08 15.86
C HIS A 597 -47.09 -30.49 14.57
N VAL A 598 -46.30 -31.21 13.77
CA VAL A 598 -46.65 -32.20 12.72
C VAL A 598 -47.87 -31.82 11.87
N ARG A 599 -47.61 -31.36 10.63
CA ARG A 599 -48.31 -31.87 9.44
C ARG A 599 -47.47 -31.63 8.18
N SER A 600 -47.06 -32.75 7.60
CA SER A 600 -46.75 -32.95 6.18
C SER A 600 -47.94 -32.61 5.30
N ASP A 601 -47.69 -32.13 4.09
CA ASP A 601 -48.34 -32.66 2.88
C ASP A 601 -47.52 -32.33 1.63
N SER A 602 -47.72 -33.20 0.65
CA SER A 602 -46.86 -33.60 -0.44
C SER A 602 -47.31 -33.10 -1.81
N ALA A 603 -46.44 -33.31 -2.82
CA ALA A 603 -46.73 -33.42 -4.26
C ALA A 603 -47.11 -32.10 -4.99
N SER A 604 -46.80 -31.86 -6.27
CA SER A 604 -46.09 -32.57 -7.34
C SER A 604 -45.92 -31.60 -8.52
N SER A 605 -44.87 -31.83 -9.30
CA SER A 605 -44.62 -31.48 -10.72
C SER A 605 -45.74 -30.82 -11.56
N TYR A 606 -45.38 -29.83 -12.39
CA TYR A 606 -45.58 -29.84 -13.84
C TYR A 606 -44.79 -28.71 -14.54
N ASP A 607 -44.09 -29.08 -15.61
CA ASP A 607 -43.49 -28.21 -16.63
C ASP A 607 -44.54 -27.35 -17.35
N ALA A 608 -44.18 -26.11 -17.72
CA ALA A 608 -44.49 -25.56 -19.04
C ALA A 608 -43.78 -24.22 -19.27
N ALA A 609 -42.98 -24.18 -20.33
CA ALA A 609 -42.41 -22.98 -20.93
C ALA A 609 -43.50 -22.09 -21.54
N TYR A 610 -43.38 -20.77 -21.37
CA TYR A 610 -43.95 -19.80 -22.30
C TYR A 610 -43.24 -18.44 -22.19
N THR A 611 -42.45 -18.10 -23.19
CA THR A 611 -42.13 -16.70 -23.54
C THR A 611 -43.23 -16.16 -24.46
N PRO A 612 -43.53 -14.87 -24.37
CA PRO A 612 -43.32 -14.06 -25.58
C PRO A 612 -42.72 -12.68 -25.29
N GLU A 613 -41.95 -12.24 -26.26
CA GLU A 613 -41.34 -10.92 -26.41
C GLU A 613 -42.35 -9.95 -27.11
N PRO A 614 -41.97 -8.73 -27.53
CA PRO A 614 -42.23 -7.45 -26.86
C PRO A 614 -43.32 -6.60 -27.55
N ALA A 615 -43.77 -5.52 -26.88
CA ALA A 615 -44.55 -4.46 -27.51
C ALA A 615 -43.97 -3.08 -27.17
N ALA A 616 -43.68 -2.33 -28.23
CA ALA A 616 -43.30 -0.93 -28.23
C ALA A 616 -44.52 0.00 -28.34
N ASP A 617 -44.25 1.28 -28.15
CA ASP A 617 -45.00 2.48 -28.52
C ASP A 617 -46.09 3.01 -27.56
N GLY A 618 -45.96 4.30 -27.25
CA GLY A 618 -47.00 5.10 -26.61
C GLY A 618 -46.50 6.40 -25.98
N ALA A 619 -46.24 7.40 -26.81
CA ALA A 619 -45.97 8.78 -26.40
C ALA A 619 -47.13 9.40 -25.60
N GLY A 620 -46.80 10.31 -24.67
CA GLY A 620 -47.78 11.12 -23.95
C GLY A 620 -47.12 12.25 -23.17
N ALA A 621 -47.16 13.46 -23.72
CA ALA A 621 -46.75 14.70 -23.07
C ALA A 621 -47.76 15.14 -22.01
N ALA A 622 -47.30 15.73 -20.90
CA ALA A 622 -48.04 16.72 -20.13
C ALA A 622 -47.09 17.57 -19.27
N GLU A 623 -47.30 18.88 -19.34
CA GLU A 623 -46.54 19.97 -18.75
C GLU A 623 -46.85 20.22 -17.27
N SER A 624 -45.91 20.93 -16.64
CA SER A 624 -46.11 22.01 -15.65
C SER A 624 -46.54 21.67 -14.22
N GLY A 625 -45.78 22.23 -13.25
CA GLY A 625 -46.12 22.20 -11.83
C GLY A 625 -44.94 22.59 -10.94
N ASP A 626 -44.59 23.88 -10.95
CA ASP A 626 -43.71 24.56 -9.99
C ASP A 626 -43.96 24.16 -8.52
N CYS A 627 -42.89 23.99 -7.73
CA CYS A 627 -42.71 24.83 -6.53
C CYS A 627 -41.29 24.73 -5.95
N LEU A 628 -40.51 25.79 -6.18
CA LEU A 628 -39.34 26.20 -5.40
C LEU A 628 -39.73 26.63 -3.97
N ARG A 629 -38.95 26.23 -2.96
CA ARG A 629 -38.38 27.05 -1.85
C ARG A 629 -37.72 26.12 -0.81
N ARG A 630 -36.39 26.18 -0.64
CA ARG A 630 -35.55 27.12 0.14
C ARG A 630 -35.38 26.72 1.61
N GLY A 631 -34.10 26.54 1.99
CA GLY A 631 -33.51 26.92 3.29
C GLY A 631 -33.29 25.75 4.25
N GLY A 632 -32.10 25.49 4.78
CA GLY A 632 -30.81 26.16 4.65
C GLY A 632 -29.80 25.58 5.66
N ARG A 633 -28.52 25.95 5.44
CA ARG A 633 -27.42 26.21 6.41
C ARG A 633 -27.25 25.20 7.56
N LEU A 634 -26.10 24.55 7.77
CA LEU A 634 -24.69 24.99 7.67
C LEU A 634 -23.80 23.80 7.34
#